data_AF-A0A2N7Z2L7-F1
#
_entry.id   AF-A0A2N7Z2L7-F1
#
_cell.length_a   1.000
_cell.length_b   1.000
_cell.length_c   1.000
_cell.angle_alpha   90.00
_cell.angle_beta   90.00
_cell.angle_gamma   90.00
#
_symmetry.space_group_name_H-M   'P 1'
#
loop_
_entity.id
_entity.type
_entity.pdbx_description
1 polymer ?
#
loop_
_entity_poly.entity_id
_entity_poly.type
_entity_poly.pdbx_seq_one_letter_code
_entity_poly.pdbx_strand_id
1 'polypeptide(L)'
;MIRSLRVRLMLAAATLAVLFMLGLLPAMQGAFSLALQDSIEQRLASDVTTLISAARVENNRLLMPAQLPDERFNLTDSRLLGYIYDREGHLVWRSRATKEENINYKPRYDGRGNEFARIREANGQEFFVYDVEVRLLGGKSAAFSIVALQPVREYQLTLEGLRENLYLGFGAALLVLLTLLWLGLTWGLQALRRLSQELDQIEGGTRESLSEQHPRELLRLTGSLNRLLHSEREQRARYRDSLDDLAHSLKTPLAVLQGVSEEMAQRPEDREQARVLQSQIERMSQQISYQLQRASLRKSGLVRHQVRLEPVLQSLCDTLGKVYRDKRVSVSFDLPEECDVPIEKGALLELLGNLLENAYRLCLSEVRISLVESLEGTELCIEDDGPGVPPDQRARILQRGERLDRQHPGQGIGLAVVKDIIESYGARLTLGDSPLGGAAFRIHFPAL
;
A
#
# COMPACT_ATOMS: atom_id res chain seq x y z
N MET A 1 14.92 -11.90 0.54
CA MET A 1 13.55 -12.04 1.08
C MET A 1 12.65 -10.96 0.50
N ILE A 2 11.59 -11.33 -0.20
CA ILE A 2 10.62 -10.36 -0.76
C ILE A 2 9.86 -9.70 0.39
N ARG A 3 10.02 -8.38 0.60
CA ARG A 3 9.39 -7.63 1.71
C ARG A 3 7.95 -7.17 1.44
N SER A 4 7.50 -7.17 0.18
CA SER A 4 6.15 -6.71 -0.17
C SER A 4 5.12 -7.82 -0.02
N LEU A 5 4.10 -7.60 0.82
CA LEU A 5 2.94 -8.50 0.96
C LEU A 5 2.24 -8.74 -0.39
N ARG A 6 2.14 -7.69 -1.23
CA ARG A 6 1.57 -7.77 -2.58
C ARG A 6 2.27 -8.82 -3.44
N VAL A 7 3.60 -8.77 -3.47
CA VAL A 7 4.41 -9.68 -4.30
C VAL A 7 4.32 -11.10 -3.77
N ARG A 8 4.30 -11.31 -2.45
CA ARG A 8 4.11 -12.64 -1.85
C ARG A 8 2.76 -13.24 -2.21
N LEU A 9 1.67 -12.48 -2.07
CA LEU A 9 0.33 -12.95 -2.42
C LEU A 9 0.19 -13.23 -3.92
N MET A 10 0.73 -12.36 -4.78
CA MET A 10 0.75 -12.58 -6.23
C MET A 10 1.53 -13.84 -6.61
N LEU A 11 2.71 -14.04 -6.04
CA LEU A 11 3.50 -15.24 -6.29
C LEU A 11 2.74 -16.48 -5.83
N ALA A 12 2.21 -16.49 -4.60
CA ALA A 12 1.46 -17.64 -4.10
C ALA A 12 0.24 -17.98 -4.99
N ALA A 13 -0.55 -16.97 -5.39
CA ALA A 13 -1.70 -17.17 -6.27
C ALA A 13 -1.29 -17.63 -7.68
N ALA A 14 -0.23 -17.05 -8.25
CA ALA A 14 0.29 -17.46 -9.55
C ALA A 14 0.83 -18.89 -9.52
N THR A 15 1.60 -19.26 -8.50
CA THR A 15 2.12 -20.63 -8.34
C THR A 15 0.98 -21.63 -8.21
N LEU A 16 -0.06 -21.31 -7.43
CA LEU A 16 -1.24 -22.17 -7.29
C LEU A 16 -1.99 -22.33 -8.62
N ALA A 17 -2.20 -21.24 -9.36
CA ALA A 17 -2.87 -21.27 -10.66
C ALA A 17 -2.07 -22.11 -11.68
N VAL A 18 -0.74 -21.95 -11.71
CA VAL A 18 0.16 -22.73 -12.58
C VAL A 18 0.14 -24.21 -12.20
N LEU A 19 0.22 -24.53 -10.91
CA LEU A 19 0.14 -25.92 -10.44
C LEU A 19 -1.20 -26.58 -10.78
N PHE A 20 -2.30 -25.84 -10.63
CA PHE A 20 -3.62 -26.31 -11.02
C PHE A 20 -3.70 -26.60 -12.53
N MET A 21 -3.20 -25.68 -13.37
CA MET A 21 -3.15 -25.89 -14.82
C MET A 21 -2.24 -27.07 -15.21
N LEU A 22 -1.09 -27.22 -14.55
CA LEU A 22 -0.17 -28.34 -14.76
C LEU A 22 -0.81 -29.70 -14.44
N GLY A 23 -1.74 -29.77 -13.48
CA GLY A 23 -2.51 -30.98 -13.19
C GLY A 23 -3.71 -31.21 -14.11
N LEU A 24 -4.45 -30.14 -14.42
CA LEU A 24 -5.69 -30.23 -15.19
C LEU A 24 -5.43 -30.58 -16.67
N LEU A 25 -4.39 -30.00 -17.27
CA LEU A 25 -4.09 -30.19 -18.68
C LEU A 25 -3.79 -31.66 -19.06
N PRO A 26 -2.88 -32.39 -18.39
CA PRO A 26 -2.66 -33.81 -18.70
C PRO A 26 -3.88 -34.67 -18.39
N ALA A 27 -4.65 -34.33 -17.35
CA ALA A 27 -5.90 -35.03 -17.03
C ALA A 27 -6.94 -34.89 -18.15
N MET A 28 -7.13 -33.68 -18.69
CA MET A 28 -8.01 -33.46 -19.85
C MET A 28 -7.50 -34.15 -21.11
N GLN A 29 -6.20 -34.08 -21.40
CA GLN A 29 -5.61 -34.79 -22.55
C GLN A 29 -5.82 -36.31 -22.43
N GLY A 30 -5.65 -36.87 -21.24
CA GLY A 30 -5.91 -38.28 -20.94
C GLY A 30 -7.38 -38.66 -21.14
N ALA A 31 -8.30 -37.89 -20.55
CA ALA A 31 -9.74 -38.12 -20.71
C ALA A 31 -10.18 -38.06 -22.17
N PHE A 32 -9.68 -37.08 -22.93
CA PHE A 32 -9.98 -36.97 -24.35
C PHE A 32 -9.41 -38.14 -25.16
N SER A 33 -8.19 -38.58 -24.85
CA SER A 33 -7.57 -39.72 -25.53
C SER A 33 -8.35 -41.02 -25.36
N LEU A 34 -8.90 -41.25 -24.15
CA LEU A 34 -9.75 -42.39 -23.82
C LEU A 34 -11.10 -42.29 -24.55
N ALA A 35 -11.74 -41.12 -24.51
CA ALA A 35 -13.02 -40.89 -25.19
C ALA A 35 -12.91 -41.07 -26.71
N LEU A 36 -11.82 -40.60 -27.31
CA LEU A 36 -11.59 -40.75 -28.74
C LEU A 36 -11.30 -42.20 -29.12
N GLN A 37 -10.58 -42.96 -28.28
CA GLN A 37 -10.35 -44.39 -28.50
C GLN A 37 -11.66 -45.19 -28.43
N ASP A 38 -12.50 -44.95 -27.42
CA ASP A 38 -13.83 -45.58 -27.29
C ASP A 38 -14.73 -45.25 -28.50
N SER A 39 -14.69 -44.00 -28.97
CA SER A 39 -15.42 -43.59 -30.18
C SER A 39 -14.94 -44.32 -31.44
N ILE A 40 -13.63 -44.57 -31.58
CA ILE A 40 -13.08 -45.36 -32.69
C ILE A 40 -13.54 -46.82 -32.60
N GLU A 41 -13.48 -47.41 -31.41
CA GLU A 41 -13.94 -48.79 -31.19
C GLU A 41 -15.42 -48.97 -31.57
N GLN A 42 -16.30 -48.09 -31.07
CA GLN A 42 -17.73 -48.12 -31.40
C GLN A 42 -17.99 -47.92 -32.90
N ARG A 43 -17.22 -47.04 -33.55
CA ARG A 43 -17.34 -46.79 -34.99
C ARG A 43 -16.93 -48.01 -35.80
N LEU A 44 -15.77 -48.62 -35.50
CA LEU A 44 -15.33 -49.83 -36.18
C LEU A 44 -16.27 -51.01 -35.92
N ALA A 45 -16.84 -51.13 -34.71
CA ALA A 45 -17.86 -52.12 -34.40
C ALA A 45 -19.12 -51.97 -35.28
N SER A 46 -19.57 -50.73 -35.49
CA SER A 46 -20.66 -50.42 -36.41
C SER A 46 -20.29 -50.78 -37.85
N ASP A 47 -19.09 -50.40 -38.29
CA ASP A 47 -18.59 -50.66 -39.65
C ASP A 47 -18.51 -52.17 -39.94
N VAL A 48 -18.02 -52.97 -38.98
CA VAL A 48 -18.04 -54.45 -39.07
C VAL A 48 -19.46 -54.99 -39.10
N THR A 49 -20.38 -54.46 -38.29
CA THR A 49 -21.80 -54.88 -38.31
C THR A 49 -22.46 -54.63 -39.66
N THR A 50 -22.10 -53.53 -40.34
CA THR A 50 -22.54 -53.26 -41.71
C THR A 50 -21.98 -54.29 -42.70
N LEU A 51 -20.70 -54.68 -42.57
CA LEU A 51 -20.10 -55.74 -43.39
C LEU A 51 -20.78 -57.10 -43.15
N ILE A 52 -21.03 -57.48 -41.89
CA ILE A 52 -21.76 -58.69 -41.53
C ILE A 52 -23.15 -58.69 -42.17
N SER A 53 -23.88 -57.58 -42.11
CA SER A 53 -25.23 -57.46 -42.66
C SER A 53 -25.27 -57.53 -44.20
N ALA A 54 -24.20 -57.08 -44.86
CA ALA A 54 -24.09 -57.15 -46.32
C ALA A 54 -23.63 -58.53 -46.83
N ALA A 55 -22.95 -59.31 -46.00
CA ALA A 55 -22.45 -60.63 -46.34
C ALA A 55 -23.60 -61.64 -46.51
N ARG A 56 -23.56 -62.42 -47.59
CA ARG A 56 -24.45 -63.56 -47.81
C ARG A 56 -23.63 -64.84 -47.91
N VAL A 57 -24.16 -65.93 -47.37
CA VAL A 57 -23.52 -67.25 -47.47
C VAL A 57 -24.41 -68.16 -48.29
N GLU A 58 -23.94 -68.55 -49.48
CA GLU A 58 -24.61 -69.50 -50.36
C GLU A 58 -23.65 -70.66 -50.64
N ASN A 59 -24.11 -71.90 -50.52
CA ASN A 59 -23.31 -73.12 -50.77
C ASN A 59 -21.96 -73.14 -50.01
N ASN A 60 -21.96 -72.70 -48.74
CA ASN A 60 -20.77 -72.63 -47.88
C ASN A 60 -19.66 -71.72 -48.41
N ARG A 61 -19.98 -70.79 -49.32
CA ARG A 61 -19.09 -69.72 -49.81
C ARG A 61 -19.66 -68.36 -49.44
N LEU A 62 -18.76 -67.47 -49.02
CA LEU A 62 -19.08 -66.08 -48.74
C LEU A 62 -19.26 -65.30 -50.05
N LEU A 63 -20.39 -64.63 -50.21
CA LEU A 63 -20.69 -63.74 -51.31
C LEU A 63 -20.92 -62.32 -50.78
N MET A 64 -20.07 -61.39 -51.22
CA MET A 64 -20.21 -59.97 -50.94
C MET A 64 -20.80 -59.24 -52.14
N PRO A 65 -21.69 -58.25 -51.95
CA PRO A 65 -22.25 -57.47 -53.05
C PRO A 65 -21.16 -56.63 -53.74
N ALA A 66 -21.35 -56.34 -55.03
CA ALA A 66 -20.39 -55.57 -55.82
C ALA A 66 -20.20 -54.13 -55.31
N GLN A 67 -21.22 -53.59 -54.64
CA GLN A 67 -21.22 -52.30 -53.94
C GLN A 67 -21.73 -52.52 -52.53
N LEU A 68 -20.96 -52.05 -51.54
CA LEU A 68 -21.35 -52.10 -50.14
C LEU A 68 -22.24 -50.90 -49.77
N PRO A 69 -23.16 -51.05 -48.79
CA PRO A 69 -24.01 -49.97 -48.32
C PRO A 69 -23.23 -48.76 -47.78
N ASP A 70 -22.08 -49.00 -47.15
CA ASP A 70 -21.16 -47.94 -46.77
C ASP A 70 -20.16 -47.70 -47.91
N GLU A 71 -20.28 -46.53 -48.55
CA GLU A 71 -19.44 -46.12 -49.68
C GLU A 71 -17.96 -46.08 -49.35
N ARG A 72 -17.58 -45.90 -48.06
CA ARG A 72 -16.18 -45.88 -47.64
C ARG A 72 -15.46 -47.18 -47.98
N PHE A 73 -16.12 -48.34 -48.00
CA PHE A 73 -15.47 -49.58 -48.42
C PHE A 73 -15.32 -49.72 -49.95
N ASN A 74 -16.02 -48.90 -50.72
CA ASN A 74 -16.02 -48.93 -52.18
C ASN A 74 -14.99 -47.98 -52.80
N LEU A 75 -14.60 -46.91 -52.09
CA LEU A 75 -13.63 -45.90 -52.51
C LEU A 75 -12.19 -46.37 -52.30
N THR A 76 -11.31 -46.15 -53.28
CA THR A 76 -9.90 -46.59 -53.23
C THR A 76 -9.03 -45.73 -52.30
N ASP A 77 -9.41 -44.46 -52.09
CA ASP A 77 -8.74 -43.52 -51.17
C ASP A 77 -9.39 -43.47 -49.77
N SER A 78 -10.25 -44.45 -49.49
CA SER A 78 -10.84 -44.54 -48.16
C SER A 78 -9.84 -45.12 -47.17
N ARG A 79 -9.75 -44.48 -46.02
CA ARG A 79 -8.85 -44.89 -44.94
C ARG A 79 -9.46 -45.97 -44.02
N LEU A 80 -10.64 -46.49 -44.39
CA LEU A 80 -11.31 -47.60 -43.72
C LEU A 80 -11.14 -48.88 -44.55
N LEU A 81 -10.56 -49.89 -43.93
CA LEU A 81 -10.17 -51.12 -44.60
C LEU A 81 -10.99 -52.30 -44.05
N GLY A 82 -11.74 -52.96 -44.93
CA GLY A 82 -12.48 -54.19 -44.59
C GLY A 82 -11.78 -55.44 -45.13
N TYR A 83 -11.65 -56.46 -44.27
CA TYR A 83 -11.15 -57.80 -44.62
C TYR A 83 -12.06 -58.87 -44.04
N ILE A 84 -12.18 -60.00 -44.73
CA ILE A 84 -12.90 -61.18 -44.24
C ILE A 84 -12.01 -62.41 -44.42
N TYR A 85 -11.80 -63.14 -43.34
CA TYR A 85 -10.97 -64.33 -43.27
C TYR A 85 -11.81 -65.59 -43.01
N ASP A 86 -11.39 -66.72 -43.57
CA ASP A 86 -11.91 -68.04 -43.20
C ASP A 86 -11.28 -68.54 -41.89
N ARG A 87 -11.83 -69.64 -41.35
CA ARG A 87 -11.38 -70.24 -40.09
C ARG A 87 -9.90 -70.64 -40.09
N GLU A 88 -9.36 -70.97 -41.25
CA GLU A 88 -7.94 -71.31 -41.42
C GLU A 88 -7.03 -70.08 -41.48
N GLY A 89 -7.62 -68.87 -41.46
CA GLY A 89 -6.93 -67.59 -41.49
C GLY A 89 -6.58 -67.11 -42.91
N HIS A 90 -7.14 -67.73 -43.95
CA HIS A 90 -6.97 -67.28 -45.32
C HIS A 90 -7.92 -66.14 -45.63
N LEU A 91 -7.42 -65.17 -46.40
CA LEU A 91 -8.21 -64.03 -46.84
C LEU A 91 -9.23 -64.46 -47.90
N VAL A 92 -10.53 -64.32 -47.60
CA VAL A 92 -11.65 -64.68 -48.48
C VAL A 92 -12.15 -63.45 -49.24
N TRP A 93 -12.15 -62.28 -48.60
CA TRP A 93 -12.59 -61.04 -49.21
C TRP A 93 -11.86 -59.83 -48.64
N ARG A 94 -11.68 -58.81 -49.49
CA ARG A 94 -11.15 -57.50 -49.09
C ARG A 94 -11.89 -56.37 -49.79
N SER A 95 -12.05 -55.25 -49.09
CA SER A 95 -12.69 -54.04 -49.61
C SER A 95 -11.88 -53.38 -50.73
N ARG A 96 -12.50 -52.55 -51.57
CA ARG A 96 -11.78 -51.89 -52.68
C ARG A 96 -10.75 -50.87 -52.19
N ALA A 97 -10.96 -50.33 -51.00
CA ALA A 97 -10.03 -49.47 -50.26
C ALA A 97 -8.68 -50.15 -49.96
N THR A 98 -8.64 -51.48 -49.89
CA THR A 98 -7.42 -52.24 -49.54
C THR A 98 -6.49 -52.56 -50.72
N LYS A 99 -6.79 -52.08 -51.94
CA LYS A 99 -6.00 -52.46 -53.12
C LYS A 99 -4.54 -52.00 -53.05
N GLU A 100 -4.24 -50.99 -52.24
CA GLU A 100 -2.90 -50.41 -52.11
C GLU A 100 -2.18 -50.79 -50.80
N GLU A 101 -2.89 -51.39 -49.82
CA GLU A 101 -2.32 -51.78 -48.52
C GLU A 101 -2.47 -53.28 -48.30
N ASN A 102 -1.34 -54.00 -48.14
CA ASN A 102 -1.33 -55.43 -47.83
C ASN A 102 -0.98 -55.64 -46.35
N ILE A 103 -2.01 -55.68 -45.50
CA ILE A 103 -1.85 -55.75 -44.04
C ILE A 103 -1.67 -57.20 -43.61
N ASN A 104 -0.62 -57.50 -42.85
CA ASN A 104 -0.33 -58.83 -42.33
C ASN A 104 -1.02 -59.06 -40.98
N TYR A 105 -2.35 -59.00 -40.98
CA TYR A 105 -3.17 -59.34 -39.82
C TYR A 105 -3.61 -60.80 -39.87
N LYS A 106 -3.52 -61.51 -38.74
CA LYS A 106 -4.08 -62.86 -38.58
C LYS A 106 -5.20 -62.81 -37.54
N PRO A 107 -6.44 -63.16 -37.93
CA PRO A 107 -7.56 -63.16 -37.00
C PRO A 107 -7.35 -64.20 -35.90
N ARG A 108 -7.88 -63.91 -34.72
CA ARG A 108 -7.85 -64.83 -33.58
C ARG A 108 -9.22 -65.46 -33.40
N TYR A 109 -9.28 -66.78 -33.50
CA TYR A 109 -10.49 -67.58 -33.25
C TYR A 109 -10.49 -68.11 -31.80
N ASP A 110 -10.53 -67.20 -30.82
CA ASP A 110 -10.45 -67.53 -29.39
C ASP A 110 -11.82 -67.71 -28.72
N GLY A 111 -12.91 -67.47 -29.47
CA GLY A 111 -14.28 -67.67 -29.03
C GLY A 111 -14.83 -66.54 -28.16
N ARG A 112 -14.09 -65.42 -27.98
CA ARG A 112 -14.54 -64.23 -27.25
C ARG A 112 -15.55 -63.38 -28.00
N GLY A 113 -15.71 -63.62 -29.31
CA GLY A 113 -16.73 -63.00 -30.14
C GLY A 113 -16.27 -61.73 -30.85
N ASN A 114 -15.64 -60.79 -30.15
CA ASN A 114 -15.01 -59.61 -30.73
C ASN A 114 -13.71 -59.21 -30.02
N GLU A 115 -12.81 -58.52 -30.74
CA GLU A 115 -11.56 -57.99 -30.21
C GLU A 115 -11.28 -56.59 -30.80
N PHE A 116 -11.02 -55.61 -29.92
CA PHE A 116 -10.46 -54.32 -30.32
C PHE A 116 -8.98 -54.27 -29.93
N ALA A 117 -8.11 -54.06 -30.92
CA ALA A 117 -6.67 -54.09 -30.73
C ALA A 117 -5.94 -53.03 -31.56
N ARG A 118 -4.71 -52.70 -31.16
CA ARG A 118 -3.78 -51.91 -31.97
C ARG A 118 -2.69 -52.82 -32.49
N ILE A 119 -2.53 -52.89 -33.81
CA ILE A 119 -1.49 -53.66 -34.48
C ILE A 119 -0.44 -52.75 -35.09
N ARG A 120 0.78 -53.27 -35.26
CA ARG A 120 1.88 -52.58 -35.93
C ARG A 120 2.36 -53.44 -37.10
N GLU A 121 2.35 -52.87 -38.28
CA GLU A 121 2.82 -53.49 -39.51
C GLU A 121 4.35 -53.39 -39.64
N ALA A 122 4.94 -54.23 -40.50
CA ALA A 122 6.38 -54.27 -40.74
C ALA A 122 6.94 -52.96 -41.32
N ASN A 123 6.09 -52.17 -41.99
CA ASN A 123 6.41 -50.83 -42.49
C ASN A 123 6.40 -49.74 -41.39
N GLY A 124 6.14 -50.12 -40.13
CA GLY A 124 6.07 -49.22 -38.98
C GLY A 124 4.72 -48.49 -38.82
N GLN A 125 3.77 -48.68 -39.73
CA GLN A 125 2.43 -48.12 -39.59
C GLN A 125 1.64 -48.90 -38.54
N GLU A 126 0.76 -48.20 -37.85
CA GLU A 126 -0.10 -48.79 -36.83
C GLU A 126 -1.56 -48.63 -37.21
N PHE A 127 -2.36 -49.65 -36.89
CA PHE A 127 -3.78 -49.70 -37.19
C PHE A 127 -4.56 -50.05 -35.93
N PHE A 128 -5.71 -49.40 -35.77
CA PHE A 128 -6.76 -49.91 -34.90
C PHE A 128 -7.53 -50.98 -35.66
N VAL A 129 -7.79 -52.09 -34.98
CA VAL A 129 -8.42 -53.28 -35.54
C VAL A 129 -9.62 -53.62 -34.68
N TYR A 130 -10.75 -53.83 -35.33
CA TYR A 130 -11.92 -54.43 -34.71
C TYR A 130 -12.24 -55.73 -35.46
N ASP A 131 -12.05 -56.86 -34.79
CA ASP A 131 -12.29 -58.21 -35.31
C ASP A 131 -13.55 -58.78 -34.67
N VAL A 132 -14.46 -59.34 -35.48
CA VAL A 132 -15.65 -60.04 -35.02
C VAL A 132 -15.72 -61.44 -35.62
N GLU A 133 -15.85 -62.44 -34.76
CA GLU A 133 -16.09 -63.83 -35.15
C GLU A 133 -17.57 -64.07 -35.46
N VAL A 134 -17.87 -64.46 -36.70
CA VAL A 134 -19.24 -64.76 -37.14
C VAL A 134 -19.48 -66.27 -37.15
N ARG A 135 -20.55 -66.72 -36.47
CA ARG A 135 -21.00 -68.12 -36.45
C ARG A 135 -22.17 -68.31 -37.42
N LEU A 136 -22.13 -69.39 -38.21
CA LEU A 136 -23.24 -69.77 -39.09
C LEU A 136 -24.38 -70.38 -38.25
N LEU A 137 -25.62 -70.03 -38.59
CA LEU A 137 -26.83 -70.64 -38.02
C LEU A 137 -26.82 -72.14 -38.32
N GLY A 138 -26.59 -72.96 -37.28
CA GLY A 138 -26.55 -74.43 -37.36
C GLY A 138 -25.20 -75.09 -37.08
N GLY A 139 -24.11 -74.33 -36.89
CA GLY A 139 -22.77 -74.85 -36.59
C GLY A 139 -22.25 -74.46 -35.20
N LYS A 140 -21.51 -75.35 -34.52
CA LYS A 140 -20.88 -75.11 -33.21
C LYS A 140 -19.55 -74.31 -33.28
N SER A 141 -19.17 -73.75 -34.44
CA SER A 141 -17.88 -73.07 -34.62
C SER A 141 -18.02 -71.82 -35.51
N ALA A 142 -17.20 -70.79 -35.24
CA ALA A 142 -17.07 -69.61 -36.08
C ALA A 142 -16.60 -70.00 -37.49
N ALA A 143 -17.22 -69.40 -38.51
CA ALA A 143 -16.96 -69.72 -39.91
C ALA A 143 -16.11 -68.66 -40.60
N PHE A 144 -16.28 -67.39 -40.21
CA PHE A 144 -15.55 -66.26 -40.78
C PHE A 144 -15.17 -65.27 -39.67
N SER A 145 -14.06 -64.58 -39.84
CA SER A 145 -13.71 -63.38 -39.08
C SER A 145 -13.88 -62.17 -39.99
N ILE A 146 -14.64 -61.17 -39.55
CA ILE A 146 -14.83 -59.91 -40.27
C ILE A 146 -14.08 -58.82 -39.51
N VAL A 147 -13.17 -58.16 -40.21
CA VAL A 147 -12.21 -57.24 -39.62
C VAL A 147 -12.33 -55.88 -40.29
N ALA A 148 -12.50 -54.83 -39.49
CA ALA A 148 -12.33 -53.45 -39.93
C ALA A 148 -11.06 -52.84 -39.34
N LEU A 149 -10.30 -52.15 -40.16
CA LEU A 149 -9.06 -51.47 -39.76
C LEU A 149 -9.09 -50.00 -40.14
N GLN A 150 -8.49 -49.18 -39.27
CA GLN A 150 -8.24 -47.76 -39.51
C GLN A 150 -6.83 -47.38 -39.06
N PRO A 151 -6.07 -46.59 -39.85
CA PRO A 151 -4.74 -46.11 -39.46
C PRO A 151 -4.74 -45.26 -38.19
N VAL A 152 -3.82 -45.54 -37.25
CA VAL A 152 -3.67 -44.76 -36.00
C VAL A 152 -3.16 -43.33 -36.25
N ARG A 153 -2.52 -43.08 -37.40
CA ARG A 153 -2.07 -41.72 -37.79
C ARG A 153 -3.19 -40.69 -37.78
N GLU A 154 -4.42 -41.08 -38.11
CA GLU A 154 -5.58 -40.17 -38.09
C GLU A 154 -5.97 -39.76 -36.68
N TYR A 155 -5.93 -40.72 -35.76
CA TYR A 155 -6.12 -40.47 -34.34
C TYR A 155 -5.03 -39.53 -33.81
N GLN A 156 -3.76 -39.75 -34.19
CA GLN A 156 -2.64 -38.90 -33.78
C GLN A 156 -2.78 -37.47 -34.31
N LEU A 157 -3.07 -37.28 -35.60
CA LEU A 157 -3.28 -35.96 -36.19
C LEU A 157 -4.42 -35.20 -35.52
N THR A 158 -5.53 -35.89 -35.22
CA THR A 158 -6.67 -35.29 -34.51
C THR A 158 -6.29 -34.89 -33.08
N LEU A 159 -5.55 -35.75 -32.36
CA LEU A 159 -5.06 -35.44 -31.03
C LEU A 159 -4.04 -34.30 -31.00
N GLU A 160 -3.15 -34.21 -31.99
CA GLU A 160 -2.14 -33.15 -32.06
C GLU A 160 -2.79 -31.78 -32.25
N GLY A 161 -3.72 -31.66 -33.21
CA GLY A 161 -4.47 -30.41 -33.41
C GLY A 161 -5.29 -30.02 -32.18
N LEU A 162 -5.88 -31.00 -31.48
CA LEU A 162 -6.59 -30.73 -30.23
C LEU A 162 -5.65 -30.31 -29.10
N ARG A 163 -4.47 -30.94 -28.98
CA ARG A 163 -3.47 -30.56 -27.98
C ARG A 163 -3.01 -29.12 -28.19
N GLU A 164 -2.72 -28.71 -29.42
CA GLU A 164 -2.34 -27.34 -29.74
C GLU A 164 -3.44 -26.34 -29.31
N ASN A 165 -4.69 -26.63 -29.67
CA ASN A 165 -5.83 -25.83 -29.25
C ASN A 165 -6.00 -25.77 -27.72
N LEU A 166 -5.76 -26.89 -27.01
CA LEU A 166 -5.78 -26.93 -25.56
C LEU A 166 -4.66 -26.08 -24.95
N TYR A 167 -3.43 -26.17 -25.46
CA TYR A 167 -2.31 -25.34 -24.96
C TYR A 167 -2.58 -23.85 -25.15
N LEU A 168 -3.07 -23.45 -26.35
CA LEU A 168 -3.44 -22.06 -26.63
C LEU A 168 -4.59 -21.59 -25.72
N GLY A 169 -5.65 -22.38 -25.60
CA GLY A 169 -6.81 -22.04 -24.77
C GLY A 169 -6.45 -21.93 -23.29
N PHE A 170 -5.71 -22.90 -22.74
CA PHE A 170 -5.25 -22.88 -21.35
C PHE A 170 -4.25 -21.76 -21.09
N GLY A 171 -3.34 -21.50 -22.02
CA GLY A 171 -2.40 -20.38 -21.94
C GLY A 171 -3.11 -19.03 -21.88
N ALA A 172 -4.08 -18.82 -22.78
CA ALA A 172 -4.91 -17.62 -22.79
C ALA A 172 -5.75 -17.49 -21.49
N ALA A 173 -6.39 -18.58 -21.05
CA ALA A 173 -7.16 -18.59 -19.81
C ALA A 173 -6.28 -18.28 -18.57
N LEU A 174 -5.06 -18.83 -18.51
CA LEU A 174 -4.10 -18.55 -17.45
C LEU A 174 -3.69 -17.07 -17.45
N LEU A 175 -3.41 -16.49 -18.63
CA LEU A 175 -3.05 -15.08 -18.75
C LEU A 175 -4.18 -14.17 -18.28
N VAL A 176 -5.42 -14.44 -18.69
CA VAL A 176 -6.61 -13.70 -18.23
C VAL A 176 -6.78 -13.83 -16.72
N LEU A 177 -6.67 -15.04 -16.17
CA LEU A 177 -6.76 -15.29 -14.72
C LEU A 177 -5.70 -14.50 -13.94
N LEU A 178 -4.43 -14.56 -14.36
CA LEU A 178 -3.34 -13.83 -13.71
C LEU A 178 -3.54 -12.32 -13.78
N THR A 179 -4.07 -11.82 -14.90
CA THR A 179 -4.37 -10.39 -15.08
C THR A 179 -5.50 -9.94 -14.15
N LEU A 180 -6.58 -10.72 -14.05
CA LEU A 180 -7.70 -10.44 -13.14
C LEU A 180 -7.25 -10.49 -11.67
N LEU A 181 -6.44 -11.49 -11.30
CA LEU A 181 -5.87 -11.59 -9.96
C LEU A 181 -5.00 -10.38 -9.63
N TRP A 182 -4.12 -9.97 -10.55
CA TRP A 182 -3.30 -8.77 -10.39
C TRP A 182 -4.17 -7.52 -10.18
N LEU A 183 -5.19 -7.32 -11.02
CA LEU A 183 -6.07 -6.17 -10.94
C LEU A 183 -6.84 -6.15 -9.60
N GLY A 184 -7.43 -7.28 -9.21
CA GLY A 184 -8.16 -7.41 -7.94
C GLY A 184 -7.27 -7.17 -6.71
N LEU A 185 -6.05 -7.73 -6.69
CA LEU A 185 -5.07 -7.48 -5.63
C LEU A 185 -4.61 -6.02 -5.59
N THR A 186 -4.44 -5.38 -6.76
CA THR A 186 -4.08 -3.95 -6.80
C THR A 186 -5.17 -3.06 -6.25
N TRP A 187 -6.42 -3.31 -6.62
CA TRP A 187 -7.56 -2.53 -6.15
C TRP A 187 -7.79 -2.75 -4.64
N GLY A 188 -7.71 -3.99 -4.16
CA GLY A 188 -7.88 -4.30 -2.74
C GLY A 188 -6.81 -3.66 -1.86
N LEU A 189 -5.54 -3.71 -2.27
CA LEU A 189 -4.43 -3.12 -1.49
C LEU A 189 -4.34 -1.60 -1.60
N GLN A 190 -4.98 -1.00 -2.61
CA GLN A 190 -5.02 0.46 -2.75
C GLN A 190 -5.79 1.11 -1.59
N ALA A 191 -6.87 0.49 -1.11
CA ALA A 191 -7.62 0.97 0.05
C ALA A 191 -6.74 1.06 1.31
N LEU A 192 -5.90 0.05 1.54
CA LEU A 192 -4.98 0.04 2.68
C LEU A 192 -3.90 1.14 2.56
N ARG A 193 -3.41 1.41 1.34
CA ARG A 193 -2.47 2.51 1.11
C ARG A 193 -3.12 3.87 1.38
N ARG A 194 -4.37 4.06 0.96
CA ARG A 194 -5.12 5.30 1.25
C ARG A 194 -5.30 5.50 2.76
N LEU A 195 -5.66 4.44 3.49
CA LEU A 195 -5.74 4.49 4.96
C LEU A 195 -4.39 4.89 5.60
N SER A 196 -3.27 4.30 5.14
CA SER A 196 -1.94 4.66 5.62
C SER A 196 -1.63 6.14 5.36
N GLN A 197 -1.93 6.63 4.15
CA GLN A 197 -1.74 8.04 3.81
C GLN A 197 -2.62 8.99 4.64
N GLU A 198 -3.86 8.60 4.92
CA GLU A 198 -4.73 9.37 5.82
C GLU A 198 -4.19 9.41 7.25
N LEU A 199 -3.60 8.31 7.73
CA LEU A 199 -2.93 8.27 9.04
C LEU A 199 -1.70 9.17 9.08
N ASP A 200 -0.84 9.13 8.05
CA ASP A 200 0.33 10.00 7.95
C ASP A 200 -0.09 11.49 7.92
N GLN A 201 -1.22 11.80 7.27
CA GLN A 201 -1.81 13.15 7.24
C GLN A 201 -2.33 13.60 8.61
N ILE A 202 -2.91 12.69 9.40
CA ILE A 202 -3.36 12.96 10.77
C ILE A 202 -2.16 13.16 11.69
N GLU A 203 -1.10 12.34 11.55
CA GLU A 203 0.15 12.51 12.28
C GLU A 203 0.84 13.84 11.93
N GLY A 204 0.77 14.25 10.66
CA GLY A 204 1.24 15.56 10.19
C GLY A 204 0.29 16.74 10.45
N GLY A 205 -0.83 16.54 11.14
CA GLY A 205 -1.76 17.61 11.52
C GLY A 205 -2.59 18.23 10.38
N THR A 206 -2.45 17.72 9.15
CA THR A 206 -3.19 18.22 7.96
C THR A 206 -4.63 17.73 7.89
N ARG A 207 -4.96 16.69 8.66
CA ARG A 207 -6.27 16.04 8.65
C ARG A 207 -6.73 15.72 10.05
N GLU A 208 -8.02 15.90 10.32
CA GLU A 208 -8.58 15.67 11.66
C GLU A 208 -9.11 14.25 11.87
N SER A 209 -9.56 13.54 10.84
CA SER A 209 -10.16 12.21 11.00
C SER A 209 -9.98 11.33 9.77
N LEU A 210 -10.05 10.02 9.96
CA LEU A 210 -10.06 9.05 8.87
C LEU A 210 -11.39 9.13 8.12
N SER A 211 -11.34 8.97 6.79
CA SER A 211 -12.53 8.96 5.94
C SER A 211 -13.50 7.82 6.30
N GLU A 212 -14.78 7.99 6.00
CA GLU A 212 -15.77 6.90 6.05
C GLU A 212 -15.84 6.10 4.73
N GLN A 213 -15.15 6.56 3.69
CA GLN A 213 -15.17 5.95 2.35
C GLN A 213 -14.16 4.79 2.24
N HIS A 214 -14.28 3.81 3.11
CA HIS A 214 -13.46 2.59 3.10
C HIS A 214 -14.33 1.33 2.91
N PRO A 215 -13.74 0.23 2.39
CA PRO A 215 -14.42 -1.06 2.34
C PRO A 215 -15.00 -1.47 3.70
N ARG A 216 -16.08 -2.25 3.69
CA ARG A 216 -16.82 -2.64 4.92
C ARG A 216 -15.92 -3.32 5.96
N GLU A 217 -14.91 -4.04 5.49
CA GLU A 217 -13.90 -4.73 6.29
C GLU A 217 -13.05 -3.75 7.12
N LEU A 218 -12.85 -2.52 6.62
CA LEU A 218 -12.04 -1.49 7.29
C LEU A 218 -12.89 -0.51 8.12
N LEU A 219 -14.20 -0.39 7.86
CA LEU A 219 -15.08 0.57 8.56
C LEU A 219 -15.05 0.43 10.10
N ARG A 220 -14.98 -0.81 10.60
CA ARG A 220 -14.89 -1.04 12.05
C ARG A 220 -13.57 -0.54 12.63
N LEU A 221 -12.48 -0.73 11.89
CA LEU A 221 -11.14 -0.29 12.30
C LEU A 221 -11.04 1.23 12.26
N THR A 222 -11.45 1.87 11.15
CA THR A 222 -11.44 3.34 11.01
C THR A 222 -12.31 4.01 12.06
N GLY A 223 -13.51 3.48 12.33
CA GLY A 223 -14.37 3.99 13.40
C GLY A 223 -13.76 3.84 14.80
N SER A 224 -13.00 2.78 15.05
CA SER A 224 -12.32 2.60 16.35
C SER A 224 -11.12 3.54 16.52
N LEU A 225 -10.36 3.75 15.45
CA LEU A 225 -9.26 4.72 15.41
C LEU A 225 -9.78 6.16 15.56
N ASN A 226 -10.87 6.52 14.87
CA ASN A 226 -11.49 7.84 15.02
C ASN A 226 -11.97 8.08 16.46
N ARG A 227 -12.59 7.09 17.12
CA ARG A 227 -12.95 7.22 18.55
C ARG A 227 -11.74 7.43 19.45
N LEU A 228 -10.64 6.71 19.20
CA LEU A 228 -9.40 6.89 19.95
C LEU A 228 -8.84 8.31 19.75
N LEU A 229 -8.77 8.78 18.51
CA LEU A 229 -8.33 10.14 18.17
C LEU A 229 -9.19 11.21 18.85
N HIS A 230 -10.52 11.04 18.83
CA HIS A 230 -11.43 11.95 19.52
C HIS A 230 -11.20 11.95 21.03
N SER A 231 -11.11 10.77 21.66
CA SER A 231 -10.85 10.65 23.10
C SER A 231 -9.52 11.29 23.51
N GLU A 232 -8.48 11.16 22.68
CA GLU A 232 -7.16 11.73 22.90
C GLU A 232 -7.21 13.26 22.87
N ARG A 233 -7.90 13.84 21.88
CA ARG A 233 -8.13 15.28 21.78
C ARG A 233 -8.92 15.84 22.95
N GLU A 234 -10.01 15.18 23.34
CA GLU A 234 -10.80 15.58 24.51
C GLU A 234 -9.99 15.51 25.81
N GLN A 235 -9.09 14.52 25.93
CA GLN A 235 -8.18 14.43 27.08
C GLN A 235 -7.14 15.56 27.07
N ARG A 236 -6.58 15.90 25.91
CA ARG A 236 -5.66 17.06 25.77
C ARG A 236 -6.35 18.38 26.08
N ALA A 237 -7.56 18.60 25.58
CA ALA A 237 -8.34 19.81 25.84
C ALA A 237 -8.59 19.97 27.35
N ARG A 238 -9.12 18.94 28.01
CA ARG A 238 -9.33 18.95 29.47
C ARG A 238 -8.04 19.15 30.26
N TYR A 239 -6.93 18.59 29.81
CA TYR A 239 -5.63 18.81 30.44
C TYR A 239 -5.18 20.27 30.33
N ARG A 240 -5.39 20.92 29.17
CA ARG A 240 -5.12 22.36 28.99
C ARG A 240 -6.02 23.21 29.89
N ASP A 241 -7.33 22.96 29.89
CA ASP A 241 -8.28 23.70 30.72
C ASP A 241 -7.92 23.57 32.22
N SER A 242 -7.56 22.36 32.66
CA SER A 242 -7.13 22.11 34.04
C SER A 242 -5.84 22.85 34.41
N LEU A 243 -4.90 22.99 33.47
CA LEU A 243 -3.68 23.76 33.68
C LEU A 243 -3.98 25.26 33.77
N ASP A 244 -4.88 25.77 32.95
CA ASP A 244 -5.29 27.18 32.98
C ASP A 244 -6.00 27.53 34.30
N ASP A 245 -6.88 26.64 34.78
CA ASP A 245 -7.53 26.78 36.09
C ASP A 245 -6.49 26.75 37.23
N LEU A 246 -5.50 25.86 37.13
CA LEU A 246 -4.42 25.76 38.10
C LEU A 246 -3.54 27.02 38.08
N ALA A 247 -3.28 27.59 36.90
CA ALA A 247 -2.60 28.87 36.73
C ALA A 247 -3.32 30.00 37.46
N HIS A 248 -4.64 30.09 37.26
CA HIS A 248 -5.44 31.13 37.86
C HIS A 248 -5.50 30.98 39.39
N SER A 249 -5.69 29.76 39.89
CA SER A 249 -5.75 29.49 41.34
C SER A 249 -4.43 29.76 42.07
N LEU A 250 -3.28 29.69 41.38
CA LEU A 250 -1.97 30.02 41.94
C LEU A 250 -1.59 31.50 41.81
N LYS A 251 -2.01 32.19 40.73
CA LYS A 251 -1.73 33.63 40.54
C LYS A 251 -2.39 34.49 41.62
N THR A 252 -3.63 34.20 41.99
CA THR A 252 -4.39 34.96 42.98
C THR A 252 -3.72 35.02 44.36
N PRO A 253 -3.33 33.91 45.01
CA PRO A 253 -2.64 33.96 46.29
C PRO A 253 -1.24 34.59 46.20
N LEU A 254 -0.53 34.42 45.08
CA LEU A 254 0.75 35.09 44.85
C LEU A 254 0.59 36.62 44.76
N ALA A 255 -0.45 37.10 44.08
CA ALA A 255 -0.75 38.53 43.99
C ALA A 255 -1.08 39.12 45.38
N VAL A 256 -1.81 38.39 46.22
CA VAL A 256 -2.08 38.79 47.62
C VAL A 256 -0.77 38.87 48.41
N LEU A 257 0.09 37.84 48.34
CA LEU A 257 1.39 37.84 49.01
C LEU A 257 2.28 38.99 48.53
N GLN A 258 2.23 39.31 47.24
CA GLN A 258 2.97 40.43 46.66
C GLN A 258 2.48 41.78 47.22
N GLY A 259 1.16 41.97 47.30
CA GLY A 259 0.56 43.17 47.91
C GLY A 259 0.94 43.35 49.39
N VAL A 260 0.89 42.28 50.19
CA VAL A 260 1.33 42.32 51.59
C VAL A 260 2.82 42.65 51.71
N SER A 261 3.65 42.07 50.82
CA SER A 261 5.08 42.36 50.80
C SER A 261 5.39 43.80 50.38
N GLU A 262 4.62 44.39 49.46
CA GLU A 262 4.73 45.79 49.06
C GLU A 262 4.34 46.75 50.20
N GLU A 263 3.31 46.42 50.97
CA GLU A 263 2.90 47.17 52.16
C GLU A 263 3.99 47.12 53.24
N MET A 264 4.59 45.95 53.49
CA MET A 264 5.72 45.81 54.41
C MET A 264 6.95 46.63 53.95
N ALA A 265 7.20 46.73 52.65
CA ALA A 265 8.32 47.49 52.10
C ALA A 265 8.22 49.01 52.34
N GLN A 266 7.03 49.53 52.67
CA GLN A 266 6.84 50.93 53.03
C GLN A 266 7.29 51.25 54.46
N ARG A 267 7.45 50.24 55.31
CA ARG A 267 7.94 50.39 56.69
C ARG A 267 9.48 50.32 56.70
N PRO A 268 10.19 51.34 57.23
CA PRO A 268 11.66 51.36 57.20
C PRO A 268 12.33 50.16 57.89
N GLU A 269 11.65 49.62 58.91
CA GLU A 269 12.14 48.58 59.82
C GLU A 269 12.07 47.18 59.19
N ASP A 270 11.12 46.96 58.27
CA ASP A 270 10.83 45.68 57.63
C ASP A 270 11.36 45.60 56.19
N ARG A 271 12.05 46.65 55.72
CA ARG A 271 12.39 46.84 54.31
C ARG A 271 13.31 45.75 53.75
N GLU A 272 14.19 45.20 54.58
CA GLU A 272 15.07 44.10 54.18
C GLU A 272 14.30 42.77 54.09
N GLN A 273 13.45 42.46 55.07
CA GLN A 273 12.60 41.26 55.06
C GLN A 273 11.60 41.31 53.90
N ALA A 274 11.01 42.47 53.62
CA ALA A 274 10.10 42.68 52.50
C ALA A 274 10.79 42.43 51.15
N ARG A 275 12.05 42.85 50.98
CA ARG A 275 12.85 42.55 49.78
C ARG A 275 13.10 41.06 49.60
N VAL A 276 13.44 40.35 50.68
CA VAL A 276 13.64 38.90 50.62
C VAL A 276 12.34 38.19 50.27
N LEU A 277 11.22 38.57 50.88
CA LEU A 277 9.90 37.99 50.62
C LEU A 277 9.44 38.24 49.17
N GLN A 278 9.55 39.48 48.68
CA GLN A 278 9.31 39.82 47.26
C GLN A 278 10.14 38.93 46.33
N SER A 279 11.44 38.75 46.62
CA SER A 279 12.29 37.90 45.79
C SER A 279 11.84 36.43 45.74
N GLN A 280 11.28 35.89 46.83
CA GLN A 280 10.79 34.51 46.86
C GLN A 280 9.43 34.37 46.16
N ILE A 281 8.51 35.31 46.36
CA ILE A 281 7.22 35.35 45.66
C ILE A 281 7.45 35.45 44.15
N GLU A 282 8.39 36.29 43.74
CA GLU A 282 8.77 36.44 42.34
C GLU A 282 9.33 35.13 41.78
N ARG A 283 10.25 34.45 42.50
CA ARG A 283 10.76 33.12 42.10
C ARG A 283 9.66 32.05 41.99
N MET A 284 8.67 32.06 42.88
CA MET A 284 7.54 31.12 42.82
C MET A 284 6.65 31.40 41.61
N SER A 285 6.31 32.66 41.38
CA SER A 285 5.53 33.10 40.21
C SER A 285 6.23 32.73 38.90
N GLN A 286 7.57 32.87 38.86
CA GLN A 286 8.41 32.45 37.74
C GLN A 286 8.31 30.95 37.48
N GLN A 287 8.51 30.12 38.51
CA GLN A 287 8.47 28.67 38.39
C GLN A 287 7.10 28.17 37.95
N ILE A 288 6.02 28.73 38.50
CA ILE A 288 4.65 28.34 38.18
C ILE A 288 4.32 28.70 36.74
N SER A 289 4.53 29.96 36.34
CA SER A 289 4.25 30.42 34.98
C SER A 289 5.02 29.59 33.95
N TYR A 290 6.28 29.31 34.23
CA TYR A 290 7.12 28.46 33.39
C TYR A 290 6.63 27.01 33.29
N GLN A 291 6.25 26.36 34.39
CA GLN A 291 5.78 24.97 34.34
C GLN A 291 4.44 24.83 33.62
N LEU A 292 3.54 25.80 33.81
CA LEU A 292 2.26 25.84 33.12
C LEU A 292 2.44 26.04 31.62
N GLN A 293 3.30 26.99 31.24
CA GLN A 293 3.63 27.24 29.85
C GLN A 293 4.34 26.06 29.20
N ARG A 294 5.27 25.41 29.90
CA ARG A 294 5.94 24.21 29.40
C ARG A 294 4.97 23.02 29.24
N ALA A 295 3.96 22.93 30.09
CA ALA A 295 2.93 21.91 29.98
C ALA A 295 1.95 22.20 28.83
N SER A 296 1.67 23.47 28.51
CA SER A 296 0.88 23.86 27.34
C SER A 296 1.65 23.74 26.03
N LEU A 297 2.96 23.97 26.04
CA LEU A 297 3.87 23.83 24.89
C LEU A 297 4.24 22.37 24.59
N ARG A 298 3.94 21.42 25.49
CA ARG A 298 4.33 20.01 25.31
C ARG A 298 3.54 19.36 24.17
N LYS A 299 4.18 19.34 22.99
CA LYS A 299 3.75 18.71 21.74
C LYS A 299 2.30 19.05 21.34
N SER A 300 2.09 20.32 20.96
CA SER A 300 1.32 20.60 19.74
C SER A 300 2.07 19.90 18.60
N GLY A 301 1.78 18.61 18.42
CA GLY A 301 2.58 17.73 17.59
C GLY A 301 2.49 18.18 16.14
N LEU A 302 3.63 18.48 15.52
CA LEU A 302 3.85 18.45 14.07
C LEU A 302 2.85 19.22 13.19
N VAL A 303 1.96 20.06 13.75
CA VAL A 303 1.11 20.92 12.96
C VAL A 303 2.00 22.04 12.46
N ARG A 304 2.36 21.94 11.17
CA ARG A 304 3.07 22.97 10.41
C ARG A 304 2.14 24.16 10.23
N HIS A 305 1.96 24.94 11.30
CA HIS A 305 1.30 26.23 11.22
C HIS A 305 2.29 27.22 10.61
N GLN A 306 1.94 27.77 9.45
CA GLN A 306 2.55 28.98 8.92
C GLN A 306 1.68 30.16 9.36
N VAL A 307 2.30 31.14 9.99
CA VAL A 307 1.62 32.35 10.45
C VAL A 307 2.26 33.54 9.78
N ARG A 308 1.41 34.38 9.15
CA ARG A 308 1.82 35.68 8.63
C ARG A 308 2.36 36.54 9.77
N LEU A 309 3.63 36.93 9.65
CA LEU A 309 4.38 37.61 10.68
C LEU A 309 3.94 39.07 10.88
N GLU A 310 3.70 39.77 9.79
CA GLU A 310 3.43 41.23 9.78
C GLU A 310 2.23 41.63 10.66
N PRO A 311 1.03 41.00 10.60
CA PRO A 311 -0.08 41.39 11.46
C PRO A 311 0.19 41.19 12.96
N VAL A 312 1.01 40.19 13.31
CA VAL A 312 1.37 39.89 14.69
C VAL A 312 2.35 40.93 15.21
N LEU A 313 3.38 41.26 14.42
CA LEU A 313 4.35 42.30 14.73
C LEU A 313 3.69 43.66 14.90
N GLN A 314 2.81 44.05 13.97
CA GLN A 314 2.11 45.33 14.03
C GLN A 314 1.30 45.48 15.32
N SER A 315 0.51 44.45 15.67
CA SER A 315 -0.29 44.43 16.89
C SER A 315 0.54 44.57 18.18
N LEU A 316 1.67 43.85 18.25
CA LEU A 316 2.58 43.92 19.40
C LEU A 316 3.29 45.26 19.50
N CYS A 317 3.81 45.79 18.38
CA CYS A 317 4.50 47.08 18.35
C CYS A 317 3.54 48.24 18.66
N ASP A 318 2.30 48.20 18.16
CA ASP A 318 1.26 49.20 18.48
C ASP A 318 0.91 49.19 19.99
N THR A 319 0.91 48.01 20.60
CA THR A 319 0.65 47.84 22.04
C THR A 319 1.82 48.36 22.87
N LEU A 320 3.04 47.93 22.56
CA LEU A 320 4.26 48.34 23.28
C LEU A 320 4.57 49.82 23.08
N GLY A 321 4.30 50.38 21.90
CA GLY A 321 4.44 51.82 21.63
C GLY A 321 3.51 52.69 22.50
N LYS A 322 2.36 52.17 22.93
CA LYS A 322 1.50 52.85 23.91
C LYS A 322 2.07 52.78 25.32
N VAL A 323 2.63 51.63 25.71
CA VAL A 323 3.22 51.41 27.05
C VAL A 323 4.49 52.26 27.24
N TYR A 324 5.34 52.32 26.21
CA TYR A 324 6.62 53.05 26.23
C TYR A 324 6.55 54.39 25.49
N ARG A 325 5.38 55.04 25.49
CA ARG A 325 5.12 56.29 24.74
C ARG A 325 6.16 57.38 25.03
N ASP A 326 6.63 57.47 26.27
CA ASP A 326 7.55 58.51 26.72
C ASP A 326 8.94 58.40 26.07
N LYS A 327 9.36 57.20 25.64
CA LYS A 327 10.63 56.99 24.92
C LYS A 327 10.60 57.39 23.46
N ARG A 328 9.40 57.48 22.84
CA ARG A 328 9.21 57.75 21.39
C ARG A 328 10.02 56.81 20.49
N VAL A 329 9.95 55.52 20.77
CA VAL A 329 10.66 54.49 20.00
C VAL A 329 10.15 54.45 18.56
N SER A 330 11.07 54.54 17.59
CA SER A 330 10.81 54.33 16.16
C SER A 330 11.02 52.85 15.82
N VAL A 331 10.05 52.24 15.13
CA VAL A 331 10.13 50.85 14.67
C VAL A 331 10.17 50.80 13.15
N SER A 332 11.15 50.09 12.61
CA SER A 332 11.26 49.83 11.16
C SER A 332 11.13 48.34 10.86
N PHE A 333 10.35 48.01 9.83
CA PHE A 333 10.16 46.65 9.32
C PHE A 333 10.88 46.50 7.98
N ASP A 334 11.73 45.48 7.85
CA ASP A 334 12.36 45.05 6.60
C ASP A 334 11.93 43.61 6.31
N LEU A 335 10.76 43.48 5.70
CA LEU A 335 10.00 42.24 5.56
C LEU A 335 9.65 42.01 4.08
N PRO A 336 9.84 40.80 3.51
CA PRO A 336 9.32 40.47 2.17
C PRO A 336 7.78 40.54 2.08
N GLU A 337 7.22 40.60 0.86
CA GLU A 337 5.75 40.69 0.67
C GLU A 337 4.98 39.49 1.24
N GLU A 338 5.59 38.30 1.25
CA GLU A 338 5.07 37.09 1.91
C GLU A 338 6.01 36.70 3.06
N CYS A 339 5.61 37.01 4.30
CA CYS A 339 6.38 36.71 5.51
C CYS A 339 5.69 35.68 6.37
N ASP A 340 5.86 34.40 6.05
CA ASP A 340 5.31 33.30 6.84
C ASP A 340 6.40 32.62 7.66
N VAL A 341 6.15 32.42 8.95
CA VAL A 341 7.05 31.69 9.86
C VAL A 341 6.45 30.36 10.31
N PRO A 342 7.23 29.27 10.39
CA PRO A 342 6.75 27.93 10.70
C PRO A 342 6.54 27.71 12.21
N ILE A 343 5.66 28.50 12.82
CA ILE A 343 5.38 28.49 14.26
C ILE A 343 3.90 28.75 14.54
N GLU A 344 3.34 28.09 15.56
CA GLU A 344 1.94 28.32 15.97
C GLU A 344 1.74 29.75 16.48
N LYS A 345 0.59 30.36 16.15
CA LYS A 345 0.29 31.77 16.46
C LYS A 345 0.46 32.12 17.94
N GLY A 346 0.06 31.24 18.86
CA GLY A 346 0.21 31.46 20.30
C GLY A 346 1.68 31.51 20.72
N ALA A 347 2.48 30.55 20.25
CA ALA A 347 3.91 30.50 20.52
C ALA A 347 4.65 31.70 19.88
N LEU A 348 4.24 32.13 18.69
CA LEU A 348 4.78 33.31 18.02
C LEU A 348 4.51 34.59 18.81
N LEU A 349 3.27 34.79 19.26
CA LEU A 349 2.89 35.95 20.09
C LEU A 349 3.74 36.04 21.35
N GLU A 350 3.98 34.90 22.00
CA GLU A 350 4.74 34.85 23.23
C GLU A 350 6.25 35.03 23.01
N LEU A 351 6.80 34.42 21.97
CA LEU A 351 8.19 34.61 21.55
C LEU A 351 8.46 36.08 21.20
N LEU A 352 7.62 36.68 20.34
CA LEU A 352 7.78 38.06 19.91
C LEU A 352 7.49 39.03 21.05
N GLY A 353 6.46 38.76 21.86
CA GLY A 353 6.12 39.60 23.01
C GLY A 353 7.31 39.76 23.96
N ASN A 354 7.98 38.66 24.32
CA ASN A 354 9.14 38.69 25.20
C ASN A 354 10.36 39.42 24.57
N LEU A 355 10.64 39.19 23.29
CA LEU A 355 11.78 39.83 22.62
C LEU A 355 11.54 41.33 22.39
N LEU A 356 10.35 41.69 21.92
CA LEU A 356 9.99 43.10 21.66
C LEU A 356 9.85 43.89 22.96
N GLU A 357 9.26 43.33 24.01
CA GLU A 357 9.23 44.00 25.32
C GLU A 357 10.66 44.30 25.81
N ASN A 358 11.59 43.35 25.63
CA ASN A 358 12.99 43.56 25.98
C ASN A 358 13.64 44.66 25.14
N ALA A 359 13.39 44.68 23.82
CA ALA A 359 13.90 45.71 22.91
C ALA A 359 13.38 47.11 23.29
N TYR A 360 12.07 47.28 23.48
CA TYR A 360 11.46 48.56 23.91
C TYR A 360 11.98 49.04 25.27
N ARG A 361 12.18 48.10 26.20
CA ARG A 361 12.70 48.44 27.52
C ARG A 361 14.15 48.93 27.49
N LEU A 362 15.00 48.35 26.65
CA LEU A 362 16.45 48.61 26.66
C LEU A 362 16.96 49.57 25.56
N CYS A 363 16.21 49.73 24.46
CA CYS A 363 16.56 50.67 23.39
C CYS A 363 16.66 52.11 23.90
N LEU A 364 17.44 52.94 23.21
CA LEU A 364 17.41 54.37 23.38
C LEU A 364 16.23 54.96 22.62
N SER A 365 16.09 54.64 21.33
CA SER A 365 15.09 55.25 20.44
C SER A 365 14.70 54.42 19.21
N GLU A 366 15.45 53.39 18.83
CA GLU A 366 15.23 52.67 17.56
C GLU A 366 15.16 51.15 17.78
N VAL A 367 14.18 50.51 17.13
CA VAL A 367 14.06 49.05 17.02
C VAL A 367 13.88 48.68 15.55
N ARG A 368 14.67 47.72 15.07
CA ARG A 368 14.59 47.21 13.69
C ARG A 368 14.24 45.73 13.69
N ILE A 369 13.30 45.36 12.83
CA ILE A 369 12.86 43.98 12.68
C ILE A 369 12.98 43.59 11.21
N SER A 370 13.76 42.56 10.93
CA SER A 370 14.01 42.08 9.58
C SER A 370 13.76 40.58 9.45
N LEU A 371 13.32 40.15 8.27
CA LEU A 371 13.16 38.74 7.92
C LEU A 371 13.87 38.47 6.60
N VAL A 372 14.84 37.54 6.62
CA VAL A 372 15.61 37.15 5.44
C VAL A 372 15.38 35.68 5.14
N GLU A 373 14.93 35.37 3.93
CA GLU A 373 14.81 33.99 3.45
C GLU A 373 16.08 33.58 2.69
N SER A 374 16.54 32.35 2.95
CA SER A 374 17.72 31.77 2.32
C SER A 374 17.49 30.29 2.01
N LEU A 375 18.41 29.68 1.26
CA LEU A 375 18.39 28.23 0.99
C LEU A 375 18.58 27.37 2.25
N GLU A 376 19.17 27.94 3.31
CA GLU A 376 19.41 27.24 4.58
C GLU A 376 18.24 27.40 5.57
N GLY A 377 17.30 28.30 5.27
CA GLY A 377 16.14 28.59 6.10
C GLY A 377 15.77 30.07 6.14
N THR A 378 14.88 30.41 7.07
CA THR A 378 14.40 31.78 7.29
C THR A 378 15.03 32.33 8.57
N GLU A 379 15.65 33.50 8.51
CA GLU A 379 16.21 34.21 9.66
C GLU A 379 15.35 35.44 10.02
N LEU A 380 14.77 35.43 11.22
CA LEU A 380 14.11 36.58 11.84
C LEU A 380 15.10 37.30 12.77
N CYS A 381 15.32 38.59 12.55
CA CYS A 381 16.20 39.40 13.37
C CYS A 381 15.45 40.55 14.04
N ILE A 382 15.68 40.75 15.34
CA ILE A 382 15.19 41.88 16.12
C ILE A 382 16.40 42.60 16.72
N GLU A 383 16.54 43.88 16.39
CA GLU A 383 17.69 44.71 16.70
C GLU A 383 17.27 45.98 17.47
N ASP A 384 18.10 46.43 18.42
CA ASP A 384 17.91 47.68 19.16
C ASP A 384 19.17 48.56 19.19
N ASP A 385 19.01 49.84 19.53
CA ASP A 385 20.07 50.84 19.72
C ASP A 385 20.48 51.02 21.20
N GLY A 386 20.18 50.04 22.06
CA GLY A 386 20.47 50.07 23.49
C GLY A 386 21.94 49.81 23.87
N PRO A 387 22.24 49.50 25.14
CA PRO A 387 23.62 49.24 25.60
C PRO A 387 24.23 47.92 25.12
N GLY A 388 23.47 47.09 24.41
CA GLY A 388 23.91 45.77 23.93
C GLY A 388 24.15 44.75 25.04
N VAL A 389 24.76 43.61 24.68
CA VAL A 389 25.11 42.54 25.62
C VAL A 389 26.58 42.15 25.45
N PRO A 390 27.41 42.27 26.51
CA PRO A 390 28.82 41.87 26.47
C PRO A 390 29.01 40.42 26.00
N PRO A 391 30.03 40.11 25.17
CA PRO A 391 30.25 38.77 24.60
C PRO A 391 30.32 37.64 25.64
N ASP A 392 30.95 37.90 26.79
CA ASP A 392 31.11 37.00 27.93
C ASP A 392 29.79 36.69 28.64
N GLN A 393 28.78 37.52 28.43
CA GLN A 393 27.48 37.44 29.10
C GLN A 393 26.38 36.87 28.20
N ARG A 394 26.56 36.86 26.87
CA ARG A 394 25.53 36.41 25.91
C ARG A 394 25.05 34.98 26.16
N ALA A 395 25.98 34.06 26.41
CA ALA A 395 25.65 32.67 26.68
C ALA A 395 24.92 32.49 28.03
N ARG A 396 25.15 33.39 28.98
CA ARG A 396 24.59 33.35 30.34
C ARG A 396 23.19 33.93 30.40
N ILE A 397 22.88 34.98 29.64
CA ILE A 397 21.50 35.53 29.62
C ILE A 397 20.48 34.58 28.98
N LEU A 398 20.96 33.67 28.13
CA LEU A 398 20.18 32.59 27.54
C LEU A 398 19.99 31.41 28.52
N GLN A 399 20.59 31.46 29.72
CA GLN A 399 20.41 30.47 30.77
C GLN A 399 19.33 30.92 31.77
N ARG A 400 18.70 29.94 32.41
CA ARG A 400 17.51 30.15 33.25
C ARG A 400 17.82 31.05 34.45
N GLY A 401 17.05 32.13 34.60
CA GLY A 401 17.01 32.94 35.82
C GLY A 401 18.24 33.82 36.07
N GLU A 402 19.15 33.96 35.10
CA GLU A 402 20.28 34.89 35.20
C GLU A 402 19.89 36.28 34.63
N ARG A 403 20.17 37.33 35.41
CA ARG A 403 19.99 38.73 35.03
C ARG A 403 21.35 39.42 35.00
N LEU A 404 21.61 40.24 33.98
CA LEU A 404 22.78 41.13 33.95
C LEU A 404 22.58 42.38 34.80
N ASP A 405 21.32 42.81 34.93
CA ASP A 405 20.99 44.07 35.55
C ASP A 405 20.11 43.85 36.77
N ARG A 406 20.63 44.18 37.97
CA ARG A 406 19.93 44.04 39.27
C ARG A 406 19.12 45.28 39.65
N GLN A 407 19.26 46.39 38.92
CA GLN A 407 18.72 47.70 39.32
C GLN A 407 17.32 48.01 38.78
N HIS A 408 16.87 47.38 37.69
CA HIS A 408 15.56 47.66 37.06
C HIS A 408 14.52 46.57 37.35
N PRO A 409 13.22 46.89 37.58
CA PRO A 409 12.18 45.87 37.76
C PRO A 409 11.96 45.06 36.47
N GLY A 410 11.92 43.73 36.56
CA GLY A 410 11.72 42.86 35.40
C GLY A 410 11.94 41.38 35.72
N GLN A 411 11.06 40.51 35.23
CA GLN A 411 10.91 39.13 35.70
C GLN A 411 12.02 38.16 35.28
N GLY A 412 12.90 38.49 34.32
CA GLY A 412 14.06 37.66 33.93
C GLY A 412 13.73 36.27 33.33
N ILE A 413 12.45 35.98 33.07
CA ILE A 413 11.98 34.71 32.49
C ILE A 413 11.95 34.76 30.96
N GLY A 414 11.68 35.94 30.39
CA GLY A 414 11.24 36.05 29.00
C GLY A 414 12.19 35.41 27.99
N LEU A 415 13.50 35.56 28.19
CA LEU A 415 14.48 34.99 27.25
C LEU A 415 14.67 33.48 27.40
N ALA A 416 14.46 32.92 28.60
CA ALA A 416 14.46 31.47 28.81
C ALA A 416 13.24 30.81 28.16
N VAL A 417 12.09 31.49 28.21
CA VAL A 417 10.86 31.09 27.51
C VAL A 417 11.04 31.13 26.00
N VAL A 418 11.61 32.21 25.47
CA VAL A 418 11.93 32.32 24.05
C VAL A 418 12.82 31.16 23.60
N LYS A 419 13.85 30.82 24.39
CA LYS A 419 14.74 29.69 24.09
C LYS A 419 13.98 28.35 24.05
N ASP A 420 13.15 28.06 25.06
CA ASP A 420 12.36 26.83 25.11
C ASP A 420 11.38 26.73 23.91
N ILE A 421 10.75 27.83 23.52
CA ILE A 421 9.90 27.90 22.32
C ILE A 421 10.76 27.58 21.09
N ILE A 422 11.86 28.30 20.86
CA ILE A 422 12.73 28.12 19.69
C ILE A 422 13.25 26.68 19.57
N GLU A 423 13.72 26.10 20.68
CA GLU A 423 14.18 24.70 20.72
C GLU A 423 13.06 23.70 20.40
N SER A 424 11.81 23.98 20.83
CA SER A 424 10.66 23.11 20.53
C SER A 424 10.28 23.06 19.04
N TYR A 425 10.62 24.10 18.28
CA TYR A 425 10.42 24.18 16.83
C TYR A 425 11.68 23.79 16.03
N GLY A 426 12.75 23.33 16.71
CA GLY A 426 14.02 22.99 16.06
C GLY A 426 14.76 24.19 15.47
N ALA A 427 14.36 25.41 15.84
CA ALA A 427 15.00 26.64 15.43
C ALA A 427 16.22 26.94 16.34
N ARG A 428 17.04 27.91 15.95
CA ARG A 428 18.22 28.34 16.71
C ARG A 428 18.15 29.82 17.04
N LEU A 429 18.36 30.16 18.31
CA LEU A 429 18.53 31.54 18.75
C LEU A 429 20.01 31.88 18.87
N THR A 430 20.43 33.00 18.30
CA THR A 430 21.75 33.58 18.51
C THR A 430 21.64 35.05 18.90
N LEU A 431 22.62 35.54 19.64
CA LEU A 431 22.70 36.92 20.12
C LEU A 431 24.00 37.54 19.63
N GLY A 432 23.88 38.68 18.97
CA GLY A 432 24.99 39.46 18.43
C GLY A 432 24.92 40.94 18.80
N ASP A 433 25.87 41.69 18.26
CA ASP A 433 25.84 43.15 18.26
C ASP A 433 24.95 43.64 17.12
N SER A 434 24.16 44.67 17.40
CA SER A 434 23.33 45.36 16.40
C SER A 434 24.15 46.44 15.69
N PRO A 435 23.98 46.63 14.36
CA PRO A 435 24.50 47.79 13.65
C PRO A 435 23.98 49.14 14.20
N LEU A 436 22.87 49.12 14.96
CA LEU A 436 22.33 50.28 15.66
C LEU A 436 23.11 50.62 16.94
N GLY A 437 24.02 49.75 17.38
CA GLY A 437 24.84 49.92 18.59
C GLY A 437 24.40 49.09 19.80
N GLY A 438 23.21 48.48 19.76
CA GLY A 438 22.67 47.64 20.83
C GLY A 438 22.76 46.14 20.58
N ALA A 439 21.70 45.40 20.92
CA ALA A 439 21.67 43.94 20.79
C ALA A 439 20.91 43.49 19.53
N ALA A 440 21.35 42.36 18.94
CA ALA A 440 20.69 41.71 17.82
C ALA A 440 20.31 40.26 18.17
N PHE A 441 19.01 39.98 18.29
CA PHE A 441 18.47 38.63 18.47
C PHE A 441 18.14 38.04 17.11
N ARG A 442 18.80 36.94 16.74
CA ARG A 442 18.60 36.24 15.45
C ARG A 442 18.03 34.86 15.68
N ILE A 443 16.90 34.58 15.05
CA ILE A 443 16.18 33.32 15.12
C ILE A 443 16.24 32.67 13.75
N HIS A 444 16.93 31.55 13.65
CA HIS A 444 17.05 30.79 12.42
C HIS A 444 16.11 29.59 12.43
N PHE A 445 15.14 29.58 11.52
CA PHE A 445 14.27 28.45 11.22
C PHE A 445 14.86 27.66 10.05
N PRO A 446 15.22 26.37 10.20
CA PRO A 446 15.85 25.61 9.11
C PRO A 446 14.92 25.44 7.90
N ALA A 447 15.51 25.39 6.69
CA ALA A 447 14.80 25.13 5.44
C ALA A 447 14.06 23.77 5.50
N LEU A 448 12.87 23.77 4.91
CA LEU A 448 11.90 22.66 4.94
C LEU A 448 12.33 21.43 4.13
#